data_AF-T0GMA1-F1
#
_entry.id   AF-T0GMA1-F1
#
_cell.length_a   1.000
_cell.length_b   1.000
_cell.length_c   1.000
_cell.angle_alpha   90.00
_cell.angle_beta   90.00
_cell.angle_gamma   90.00
#
_symmetry.space_group_name_H-M   'P 1'
#
loop_
_entity.id
_entity.type
_entity.pdbx_description
1 polymer ?
#
loop_
_entity_poly.entity_id
_entity_poly.type
_entity_poly.pdbx_seq_one_letter_code
_entity_poly.pdbx_strand_id
1 'polypeptide(L)' 'MIENNVEAIVEGNRVIYKRYFGIPIDLLFEVWSSQEHLSEWWGPDGFTLTTTRLDFSSGGVWEFIMHGPMDTTIKTRSDL' A
#
# COMPACT_ATOMS: atom_id res chain seq x y z
N MET A 1 18.69 -11.86 2.44
CA MET A 1 17.40 -12.54 2.71
C MET A 1 16.79 -11.84 3.91
N ILE A 2 15.83 -10.95 3.72
CA ILE A 2 15.08 -10.36 4.84
C ILE A 2 14.13 -11.47 5.30
N GLU A 3 14.23 -11.90 6.56
CA GLU A 3 13.29 -12.86 7.13
C GLU A 3 11.86 -12.33 6.98
N ASN A 4 10.97 -13.13 6.38
CA ASN A 4 9.55 -12.84 6.25
C ASN A 4 8.83 -13.04 7.61
N ASN A 5 9.23 -12.28 8.63
CA ASN A 5 8.53 -12.21 9.91
C ASN A 5 7.59 -11.02 9.89
N VAL A 6 6.38 -11.23 9.35
CA VAL A 6 5.26 -10.34 9.60
C VAL A 6 4.62 -10.77 10.91
N GLU A 7 4.66 -9.89 11.91
CA GLU A 7 3.91 -10.07 13.15
C GLU A 7 2.56 -9.35 13.00
N ALA A 8 1.46 -10.04 13.27
CA ALA A 8 0.13 -9.45 13.31
C ALA A 8 -0.40 -9.52 14.74
N ILE A 9 -0.79 -8.36 15.28
CA ILE A 9 -1.38 -8.24 16.62
C ILE A 9 -2.83 -7.80 16.45
N VAL A 10 -3.77 -8.53 17.05
CA VAL A 10 -5.20 -8.23 16.99
C VAL A 10 -5.64 -7.73 18.37
N GLU A 11 -6.11 -6.50 18.44
CA GLU A 11 -6.57 -5.84 19.67
C GLU A 11 -8.01 -5.34 19.48
N GLY A 12 -8.98 -6.16 19.89
CA GLY A 12 -10.40 -5.85 19.74
C GLY A 12 -10.78 -5.66 18.27
N ASN A 13 -11.00 -4.41 17.85
CA ASN A 13 -11.32 -4.04 16.47
C ASN A 13 -10.13 -3.49 15.66
N ARG A 14 -8.89 -3.66 16.15
CA ARG A 14 -7.67 -3.19 15.49
C ARG A 14 -6.78 -4.36 15.11
N VAL A 15 -6.14 -4.25 13.95
CA VAL A 15 -5.11 -5.17 13.48
C VAL A 15 -3.85 -4.36 13.22
N ILE A 16 -2.75 -4.73 13.85
CA ILE A 16 -1.44 -4.07 13.73
C ILE A 16 -0.48 -5.04 13.05
N TYR A 17 0.06 -4.64 11.90
CA TYR A 17 1.09 -5.39 11.20
C TYR A 17 2.46 -4.77 11.47
N LYS A 18 3.43 -5.58 11.88
CA LYS A 18 4.83 -5.18 12.02
C LYS A 18 5.69 -5.98 11.05
N ARG A 19 6.55 -5.27 10.32
CA ARG A 19 7.56 -5.85 9.44
C ARG A 19 8.83 -5.01 9.52
N TYR A 20 9.96 -5.69 9.64
CA TYR A 20 11.27 -5.04 9.76
C TYR A 20 12.01 -5.10 8.42
N PHE A 21 12.58 -3.96 8.02
CA PHE A 21 13.37 -3.85 6.80
C PHE A 21 14.76 -3.31 7.14
N GLY A 22 15.80 -3.96 6.63
CA GLY A 22 17.19 -3.52 6.76
C GLY A 22 17.58 -2.51 5.68
N ILE A 23 16.78 -1.45 5.49
CA ILE A 23 16.98 -0.42 4.45
C ILE A 23 16.94 0.99 5.07
N PRO A 24 17.49 2.01 4.39
CA PRO A 24 17.37 3.39 4.84
C PRO A 24 15.91 3.82 5.01
N ILE A 25 15.64 4.61 6.06
CA ILE A 25 14.27 5.05 6.38
C ILE A 25 13.68 5.93 5.28
N ASP A 26 14.50 6.76 4.63
CA ASP A 26 14.06 7.66 3.56
C ASP A 26 13.56 6.86 2.36
N LEU A 27 14.27 5.78 2.00
CA LEU A 27 13.87 4.89 0.91
C LEU A 27 12.58 4.13 1.26
N LEU A 28 12.47 3.65 2.50
CA LEU A 28 11.23 3.00 2.92
C LEU A 28 10.08 4.01 2.81
N PHE A 29 10.24 5.22 3.32
CA PHE A 29 9.21 6.26 3.25
C PHE A 29 8.82 6.59 1.80
N GLU A 30 9.79 6.75 0.89
CA GLU A 30 9.58 7.03 -0.54
C GLU A 30 8.69 5.97 -1.23
N VAL A 31 8.88 4.70 -0.88
CA VAL A 31 8.09 3.57 -1.40
C VAL A 31 6.62 3.63 -0.96
N TRP A 32 6.33 4.30 0.16
CA TRP A 32 4.97 4.53 0.67
C TRP A 32 4.38 5.88 0.27
N SER A 33 5.21 6.87 -0.06
CA SER A 33 4.76 8.26 -0.31
C SER A 33 4.70 8.66 -1.78
N SER A 34 5.21 7.81 -2.68
CA SER A 34 5.20 8.09 -4.13
C SER A 34 4.16 7.25 -4.87
N GLN A 35 3.52 7.87 -5.85
CA GLN A 35 2.52 7.24 -6.69
C GLN A 35 3.09 6.07 -7.51
N GLU A 36 4.30 6.24 -8.03
CA GLU A 36 4.99 5.26 -8.87
C GLU A 36 5.27 4.00 -8.07
N HIS A 37 5.87 4.11 -6.88
CA HIS A 37 6.19 2.94 -6.07
C HIS A 37 4.95 2.25 -5.50
N LEU A 38 3.97 3.00 -4.99
CA LEU A 38 2.74 2.38 -4.47
C LEU A 38 2.05 1.49 -5.50
N SER A 39 2.08 1.87 -6.78
CA SER A 39 1.41 1.12 -7.85
C SER A 39 2.07 -0.24 -8.15
N GLU A 40 3.32 -0.43 -7.74
CA GLU A 40 4.09 -1.66 -7.98
C GLU A 40 3.86 -2.75 -6.93
N TRP A 41 3.49 -2.38 -5.70
CA TRP A 41 3.43 -3.34 -4.60
C TRP A 41 2.12 -3.30 -3.80
N TRP A 42 1.31 -2.23 -3.92
CA TRP A 42 0.05 -2.16 -3.20
C TRP A 42 -1.05 -2.97 -3.89
N GLY A 43 -1.72 -3.80 -3.10
CA GLY A 43 -2.83 -4.64 -3.52
C GLY A 43 -2.57 -6.12 -3.21
N PRO A 44 -3.61 -6.96 -3.27
CA PRO A 44 -3.46 -8.39 -3.15
C PRO A 44 -2.78 -8.98 -4.39
N ASP A 45 -2.10 -10.10 -4.21
CA ASP A 45 -1.43 -10.81 -5.30
C ASP A 45 -2.36 -11.07 -6.49
N GLY A 46 -1.85 -10.83 -7.70
CA GLY A 46 -2.60 -10.98 -8.95
C GLY A 46 -3.43 -9.76 -9.35
N PHE A 47 -3.39 -8.67 -8.58
CA PHE A 47 -3.95 -7.38 -8.96
C PHE A 47 -2.85 -6.44 -9.43
N THR A 48 -3.18 -5.57 -10.38
CA THR A 48 -2.34 -4.43 -10.74
C THR A 48 -3.03 -3.14 -10.35
N LEU A 49 -2.24 -2.10 -10.05
CA LEU A 49 -2.75 -0.82 -9.61
C LEU A 49 -2.54 0.25 -10.68
N THR A 50 -3.53 1.10 -10.89
CA THR A 50 -3.35 2.39 -11.56
C THR A 50 -3.76 3.48 -10.60
N THR A 51 -2.78 4.15 -10.02
CA THR A 51 -3.05 5.35 -9.21
C THR A 51 -3.41 6.51 -10.14
N THR A 52 -4.53 7.16 -9.89
CA THR A 52 -5.00 8.32 -10.68
C THR A 52 -4.66 9.65 -10.00
N ARG A 53 -4.61 9.65 -8.67
CA ARG A 53 -4.23 10.83 -7.87
C ARG A 53 -3.68 10.35 -6.53
N LEU A 54 -2.54 10.90 -6.12
CA LEU A 54 -2.03 10.76 -4.77
C LEU A 54 -1.69 12.14 -4.21
N ASP A 55 -2.39 12.55 -3.17
CA ASP A 55 -2.03 13.69 -2.34
C ASP A 55 -1.55 13.17 -0.98
N PHE A 56 -0.24 12.89 -0.87
CA PHE A 56 0.35 12.29 0.31
C PHE A 56 0.63 13.36 1.39
N SER A 57 -0.45 13.97 1.88
CA SER A 57 -0.45 14.95 2.96
C SER A 57 -1.58 14.65 3.95
N SER A 58 -1.56 15.29 5.13
CA SER A 58 -2.61 15.07 6.14
C SER A 58 -3.96 15.58 5.64
N GLY A 59 -4.97 14.71 5.61
CA GLY A 59 -6.28 15.01 5.01
C GLY A 59 -6.27 14.93 3.48
N GLY A 60 -5.17 14.45 2.89
CA GLY A 60 -5.04 14.20 1.47
C GLY A 60 -5.88 13.01 1.02
N VAL A 61 -5.88 12.75 -0.28
CA VAL A 61 -6.69 11.70 -0.89
C VAL A 61 -5.82 10.89 -1.83
N TRP A 62 -6.01 9.57 -1.76
CA TRP A 62 -5.49 8.63 -2.74
C TRP A 62 -6.62 8.00 -3.53
N GLU A 63 -6.63 8.23 -4.84
CA GLU A 63 -7.56 7.63 -5.79
C GLU A 63 -6.79 6.69 -6.70
N PHE A 64 -7.26 5.44 -6.76
CA PHE A 64 -6.63 4.40 -7.57
C PHE A 64 -7.67 3.40 -8.08
N ILE A 65 -7.28 2.71 -9.15
CA ILE A 65 -8.04 1.62 -9.76
C ILE A 65 -7.25 0.33 -9.55
N MET A 66 -7.87 -0.67 -8.95
CA MET A 66 -7.34 -2.03 -8.90
C MET A 66 -7.89 -2.81 -10.08
N HIS A 67 -7.00 -3.44 -10.85
CA HIS A 67 -7.36 -4.36 -11.92
C HIS A 67 -7.10 -5.78 -11.44
N GLY A 68 -8.17 -6.53 -11.23
CA GLY A 68 -8.11 -7.93 -10.85
C GLY A 68 -8.12 -8.87 -12.05
N PRO A 69 -7.91 -10.17 -11.81
CA PRO A 69 -8.09 -11.19 -12.84
C PRO A 69 -9.53 -11.15 -13.39
N MET A 70 -9.69 -11.43 -14.69
CA MET A 70 -10.98 -11.42 -15.42
C MET A 70 -11.61 -10.03 -15.59
N ASP A 71 -10.82 -9.04 -16.04
CA ASP A 71 -11.26 -7.67 -16.39
C ASP A 71 -12.04 -6.93 -15.28
N THR A 72 -11.88 -7.37 -14.02
CA THR A 72 -12.56 -6.74 -12.89
C THR A 72 -11.81 -5.49 -12.48
N THR A 73 -12.45 -4.33 -12.63
CA THR A 73 -11.88 -3.03 -12.19
C THR A 73 -12.61 -2.53 -10.95
N ILE A 74 -11.86 -2.23 -9.90
CA ILE A 74 -12.38 -1.66 -8.65
C ILE A 74 -11.81 -0.24 -8.51
N LYS A 75 -12.69 0.77 -8.50
CA LYS A 75 -12.29 2.16 -8.24
C LYS A 75 -12.36 2.42 -6.74
N THR A 76 -11.26 2.88 -6.18
CA THR A 76 -11.12 3.14 -4.75
C THR A 76 -10.69 4.59 -4.53
N ARG A 77 -11.24 5.17 -3.47
CA ARG A 77 -10.81 6.44 -2.89
C ARG A 77 -10.53 6.21 -1.41
N SER A 78 -9.34 6.55 -0.96
CA SER A 78 -8.93 6.51 0.45
C SER A 78 -8.59 7.92 0.92
N ASP A 79 -9.09 8.28 2.10
CA ASP A 79 -8.68 9.50 2.80
C ASP A 79 -7.42 9.18 3.62
N LEU A 80 -6.44 10.08 3.62
CA LEU A 80 -5.11 9.93 4.24
C LEU A 80 -4.95 10.78 5.52
#